data_AF-A0A5N5T3L9-F1
#
_entry.id   AF-A0A5N5T3L9-F1
#
_cell.length_a   1.000
_cell.length_b   1.000
_cell.length_c   1.000
_cell.angle_alpha   90.00
_cell.angle_beta   90.00
_cell.angle_gamma   90.00
#
_symmetry.space_group_name_H-M   'P 1'
#
loop_
_entity.id
_entity.type
_entity.pdbx_description
1 polymer ?
#
loop_
_entity_poly.entity_id
_entity_poly.type
_entity_poly.pdbx_seq_one_letter_code
_entity_poly.pdbx_strand_id
1 'polypeptide(L)'
;MGTNESVTLNYIKKNSSASNNGQDIIFIQVESFAPLVVTYGAASPQVKEAIDLIRNALEQAVYVIRSLYKDRVIIFDAQVSSQNHIRRRRDVVIGAPQNDSTSYNLAAEYGEDFPVIFNIVLILSIILIVAIIAVSVSMAFMDPGRDSIIYRMTNPRMKKDQ
;
A
#
# COMPACT_ATOMS: atom_id res chain seq x y z
N MET A 1 22.59 34.43 4.09
CA MET A 1 23.17 34.59 2.74
C MET A 1 22.71 33.39 1.93
N GLY A 2 21.43 33.39 1.53
CA GLY A 2 20.78 32.29 0.83
C GLY A 2 20.73 32.62 -0.65
N THR A 3 21.26 31.74 -1.47
CA THR A 3 21.37 31.88 -2.92
C THR A 3 19.99 31.72 -3.55
N ASN A 4 19.45 32.81 -4.10
CA ASN A 4 18.27 32.79 -4.96
C ASN A 4 18.61 32.05 -6.26
N GLU A 5 18.33 30.75 -6.32
CA GLU A 5 18.30 30.02 -7.58
C GLU A 5 17.07 30.45 -8.38
N SER A 6 17.27 31.42 -9.27
CA SER A 6 16.32 31.74 -10.32
C SER A 6 16.24 30.54 -11.28
N VAL A 7 15.13 29.81 -11.26
CA VAL A 7 14.83 28.74 -12.22
C VAL A 7 14.65 29.38 -13.61
N THR A 8 15.69 29.35 -14.43
CA THR A 8 15.66 29.88 -15.80
C THR A 8 15.15 28.81 -16.78
N LEU A 9 13.98 29.02 -17.37
CA LEU A 9 13.40 28.16 -18.41
C LEU A 9 14.03 28.47 -19.78
N ASN A 10 15.26 28.00 -20.02
CA ASN A 10 16.08 28.38 -21.18
C ASN A 10 15.78 27.64 -22.50
N TYR A 11 14.70 26.87 -22.62
CA TYR A 11 14.49 26.05 -23.83
C TYR A 11 13.01 25.88 -24.19
N ILE A 12 12.45 26.90 -24.85
CA ILE A 12 11.28 26.74 -25.72
C ILE A 12 11.71 27.13 -27.13
N LYS A 13 11.94 26.13 -28.00
CA LYS A 13 12.31 26.32 -29.41
C LYS A 13 11.07 26.12 -30.27
N LYS A 14 10.78 27.08 -31.16
CA LYS A 14 9.72 26.96 -32.18
C LYS A 14 10.00 25.73 -33.06
N ASN A 15 9.15 24.71 -32.98
CA ASN A 15 9.20 23.57 -33.90
C ASN A 15 8.20 23.80 -35.04
N SER A 16 8.64 24.54 -36.05
CA SER A 16 7.79 24.95 -37.17
C SER A 16 7.78 23.87 -38.27
N SER A 17 6.97 22.83 -38.11
CA SER A 17 6.58 21.99 -39.26
C SER A 17 5.43 22.60 -40.08
N ALA A 18 4.77 23.65 -39.56
CA ALA A 18 3.77 24.39 -40.31
C ALA A 18 4.39 25.62 -40.99
N SER A 19 4.25 25.69 -42.31
CA SER A 19 4.58 26.85 -43.16
C SER A 19 3.86 28.09 -42.65
N ASN A 20 4.61 29.06 -42.11
CA ASN A 20 4.37 30.50 -41.86
C ASN A 20 2.98 31.05 -41.45
N ASN A 21 1.95 30.21 -41.29
CA ASN A 21 0.54 30.58 -41.16
C ASN A 21 -0.28 29.56 -40.33
N GLY A 22 0.34 28.54 -39.74
CA GLY A 22 -0.34 27.57 -38.85
C GLY A 22 -0.57 28.14 -37.46
N GLN A 23 -1.74 27.83 -36.87
CA GLN A 23 -2.04 28.13 -35.48
C GLN A 23 -1.40 27.05 -34.59
N ASP A 24 -0.49 27.46 -33.70
CA ASP A 24 0.15 26.55 -32.74
C ASP A 24 -0.60 26.61 -31.40
N ILE A 25 -0.91 25.44 -30.84
CA ILE A 25 -1.58 25.30 -29.53
C ILE A 25 -0.57 24.68 -28.56
N ILE A 26 -0.31 25.39 -27.46
CA ILE A 26 0.61 24.95 -26.40
C ILE A 26 -0.21 24.69 -25.14
N PHE A 27 -0.21 23.46 -24.66
CA PHE A 27 -0.85 23.07 -23.40
C PHE A 27 0.20 22.96 -22.30
N ILE A 28 0.00 23.69 -21.20
CA ILE A 28 0.84 23.62 -20.00
C ILE A 28 -0.08 23.30 -18.82
N GLN A 29 0.16 22.14 -18.20
CA GLN A 29 -0.57 21.69 -17.01
C GLN A 29 0.39 21.65 -15.82
N VAL A 30 -0.01 22.29 -14.72
CA VAL A 30 0.81 22.39 -13.51
C VAL A 30 0.08 21.66 -12.37
N GLU A 31 0.54 20.45 -12.03
CA GLU A 31 -0.11 19.60 -11.00
C GLU A 31 0.56 19.66 -9.62
N SER A 32 1.72 20.32 -9.52
CA SER A 32 2.65 20.12 -8.39
C SER A 32 2.24 20.78 -7.06
N PHE A 33 1.14 21.52 -7.00
CA PHE A 33 0.82 22.35 -5.83
C PHE A 33 0.03 21.63 -4.72
N ALA A 34 -0.81 20.66 -5.10
CA ALA A 34 -1.63 19.90 -4.16
C ALA A 34 -0.84 19.20 -3.03
N PRO A 35 0.29 18.50 -3.28
CA PRO A 35 1.04 17.85 -2.21
C PRO A 35 1.70 18.85 -1.24
N LEU A 36 2.15 20.02 -1.73
CA LEU A 36 2.79 21.03 -0.89
C LEU A 36 1.82 21.63 0.13
N VAL A 37 0.59 21.92 -0.29
CA VAL A 37 -0.46 22.42 0.60
C VAL A 37 -0.85 21.39 1.65
N VAL A 38 -0.86 20.11 1.29
CA VAL A 38 -1.18 19.01 2.22
C VAL A 38 -0.08 18.82 3.27
N THR A 39 1.20 18.89 2.88
CA THR A 39 2.32 18.66 3.80
C THR A 39 2.58 19.84 4.74
N TYR A 40 2.56 21.07 4.23
CA TYR A 40 2.97 22.25 4.99
C TYR A 40 1.80 23.13 5.45
N GLY A 41 0.61 22.97 4.85
CA GLY A 41 -0.55 23.81 5.12
C GLY A 41 -0.58 25.08 4.25
N ALA A 42 -1.79 25.55 3.94
CA ALA A 42 -2.01 26.63 2.97
C ALA A 42 -1.37 27.98 3.36
N ALA A 43 -1.18 28.23 4.66
CA ALA A 43 -0.60 29.48 5.18
C ALA A 43 0.91 29.40 5.45
N SER A 44 1.56 28.28 5.14
CA SER A 44 2.99 28.10 5.40
C SER A 44 3.85 28.99 4.49
N PRO A 45 5.00 29.49 4.98
CA PRO A 45 5.90 30.33 4.19
C PRO A 45 6.44 29.59 2.96
N GLN A 46 6.64 28.27 3.04
CA GLN A 46 7.10 27.43 1.94
C GLN A 46 6.10 27.38 0.78
N VAL A 47 4.80 27.33 1.10
CA VAL A 47 3.74 27.35 0.09
C VAL A 47 3.67 28.71 -0.60
N LYS A 48 3.84 29.80 0.16
CA LYS A 48 3.88 31.16 -0.40
C LYS A 48 5.07 31.36 -1.35
N GLU A 49 6.26 30.93 -0.94
CA GLU A 49 7.46 31.01 -1.78
C GLU A 49 7.32 30.18 -3.06
N ALA A 50 6.77 28.97 -2.96
CA ALA A 50 6.49 28.12 -4.12
C ALA A 50 5.51 28.77 -5.11
N ILE A 51 4.47 29.45 -4.63
CA ILE A 51 3.55 30.22 -5.49
C ILE A 51 4.32 31.32 -6.23
N ASP A 52 5.18 32.06 -5.52
CA ASP A 52 5.92 33.18 -6.11
C ASP A 52 6.96 32.70 -7.14
N LEU A 53 7.62 31.55 -6.91
CA LEU A 53 8.50 30.92 -7.90
C LEU A 53 7.74 30.50 -9.17
N ILE A 54 6.57 29.90 -9.02
CA ILE A 54 5.75 29.47 -10.17
C ILE A 54 5.26 30.68 -10.97
N ARG A 55 4.83 31.76 -10.29
CA ARG A 55 4.44 33.01 -10.95
C ARG A 55 5.57 33.57 -11.80
N ASN A 56 6.77 33.67 -11.23
CA ASN A 56 7.95 34.16 -11.94
C ASN A 56 8.29 33.28 -13.16
N ALA A 57 8.22 31.96 -13.01
CA ALA A 57 8.46 31.02 -14.11
C ALA A 57 7.40 31.15 -15.22
N LEU A 58 6.13 31.34 -14.86
CA LEU A 58 5.04 31.51 -15.83
C LEU A 58 5.16 32.85 -16.58
N GLU A 59 5.52 33.93 -15.90
CA GLU A 59 5.77 35.23 -16.53
C GLU A 59 6.91 35.15 -17.55
N GLN A 60 8.00 34.46 -17.21
CA GLN A 60 9.10 34.22 -18.14
C GLN A 60 8.66 33.39 -19.35
N ALA A 61 7.87 32.32 -19.13
CA ALA A 61 7.35 31.50 -20.21
C ALA A 61 6.43 32.32 -21.15
N VAL A 62 5.54 33.14 -20.59
CA VAL A 62 4.66 34.03 -21.36
C VAL A 62 5.47 35.05 -22.15
N TYR A 63 6.51 35.63 -21.56
CA TYR A 63 7.41 36.56 -22.25
C TYR A 63 8.08 35.92 -23.46
N VAL A 64 8.65 34.72 -23.29
CA VAL A 64 9.29 33.97 -24.38
C VAL A 64 8.28 33.64 -25.49
N ILE A 65 7.07 33.18 -25.14
CA ILE A 65 6.02 32.85 -26.09
C ILE A 65 5.57 34.10 -26.86
N ARG A 66 5.31 35.23 -26.19
CA ARG A 66 4.94 36.49 -26.87
C ARG A 66 6.02 36.97 -27.83
N SER A 67 7.29 36.87 -27.43
CA SER A 67 8.43 37.24 -28.27
C SER A 67 8.54 36.38 -29.53
N LEU A 68 8.27 35.06 -29.42
CA LEU A 68 8.34 34.12 -30.54
C LEU A 68 7.23 34.34 -31.58
N TYR A 69 6.02 34.71 -31.13
CA TYR A 69 4.83 34.84 -31.99
C TYR A 69 4.45 36.29 -32.30
N LYS A 70 5.29 37.28 -31.95
CA LYS A 70 5.08 38.72 -32.21
C LYS A 70 3.72 39.21 -31.71
N ASP A 71 3.42 38.91 -30.44
CA ASP A 71 2.16 39.26 -29.75
C ASP A 71 0.88 38.68 -30.36
N ARG A 72 0.97 37.74 -31.31
CA ARG A 72 -0.18 36.99 -31.84
C ARG A 72 -0.41 35.71 -31.05
N VAL A 73 -0.74 35.84 -29.77
CA VAL A 73 -0.94 34.71 -28.86
C VAL A 73 -2.20 34.95 -28.05
N ILE A 74 -3.07 33.94 -27.98
CA ILE A 74 -4.21 33.92 -27.06
C ILE A 74 -3.84 32.98 -25.92
N ILE A 75 -3.96 33.48 -24.68
CA ILE A 75 -3.66 32.71 -23.47
C ILE A 75 -4.99 32.40 -22.79
N PHE A 76 -5.24 31.13 -22.53
CA PHE A 76 -6.37 30.67 -21.74
C PHE A 76 -5.88 30.14 -20.41
N ASP A 77 -6.45 30.65 -19.32
CA ASP A 77 -6.30 30.07 -18.00
C ASP A 77 -7.51 29.15 -17.74
N ALA A 78 -7.24 27.92 -17.33
CA ALA A 78 -8.26 26.94 -17.01
C ALA A 78 -7.93 26.35 -15.63
N GLN A 79 -8.76 26.66 -14.65
CA GLN A 79 -8.66 26.04 -13.34
C GLN A 79 -9.40 24.70 -13.37
N VAL A 80 -8.62 23.61 -13.41
CA VAL A 80 -9.18 22.28 -13.26
C VAL A 80 -9.38 22.01 -11.77
N SER A 81 -10.59 22.19 -11.26
CA SER A 81 -10.98 21.71 -9.93
C SER A 81 -11.16 20.19 -9.98
N SER A 82 -10.05 19.47 -10.16
CA SER A 82 -10.08 18.03 -9.94
C SER A 82 -10.36 17.83 -8.45
N GLN A 83 -11.53 17.32 -8.11
CA GLN A 83 -11.73 16.64 -6.82
C GLN A 83 -10.87 15.38 -6.85
N ASN A 84 -9.57 15.55 -6.64
CA ASN A 84 -8.66 14.46 -6.37
C ASN A 84 -9.13 13.86 -5.04
N HIS A 85 -9.92 12.81 -5.13
CA HIS A 85 -10.10 11.86 -4.05
C HIS A 85 -8.73 11.20 -3.83
N ILE A 86 -7.83 11.91 -3.15
CA ILE A 86 -6.63 11.32 -2.60
C ILE A 86 -7.17 10.27 -1.64
N ARG A 87 -7.10 8.99 -2.04
CA ARG A 87 -7.43 7.86 -1.19
C ARG A 87 -6.41 7.84 -0.07
N ARG A 88 -6.65 8.66 0.95
CA ARG A 88 -5.92 8.61 2.21
C ARG A 88 -6.27 7.25 2.80
N ARG A 89 -5.28 6.35 2.92
CA ARG A 89 -5.41 5.25 3.87
C ARG A 89 -5.73 5.92 5.21
N ARG A 90 -6.94 5.69 5.72
CA ARG A 90 -7.23 5.96 7.12
C ARG A 90 -6.38 4.95 7.86
N ASP A 91 -5.30 5.41 8.47
CA ASP A 91 -4.71 4.64 9.57
C ASP A 91 -5.83 4.48 10.59
N VAL A 92 -6.21 3.23 10.82
CA VAL A 92 -7.23 2.87 11.80
C VAL A 92 -6.67 3.32 13.14
N VAL A 93 -7.23 4.40 13.68
CA VAL A 93 -7.04 4.75 15.08
C VAL A 93 -7.62 3.59 15.88
N ILE A 94 -6.75 2.78 16.47
CA ILE A 94 -7.11 1.67 17.34
C ILE A 94 -7.97 2.24 18.48
N GLY A 95 -9.29 1.96 18.44
CA GLY A 95 -10.20 2.25 19.57
C GLY A 95 -11.46 3.10 19.32
N ALA A 96 -11.87 3.40 18.08
CA ALA A 96 -13.17 4.04 17.87
C ALA A 96 -14.33 3.02 18.01
N PRO A 97 -15.41 3.32 18.76
CA PRO A 97 -16.53 2.39 18.93
C PRO A 97 -17.29 2.24 17.61
N GLN A 98 -17.25 1.04 17.03
CA GLN A 98 -18.10 0.66 15.90
C GLN A 98 -19.55 0.55 16.37
N ASN A 99 -20.30 1.62 16.17
CA ASN A 99 -21.75 1.55 16.05
C ASN A 99 -22.12 2.39 14.82
N ASP A 100 -22.28 1.72 13.69
CA ASP A 100 -23.36 2.03 12.75
C ASP A 100 -23.44 0.91 11.71
N SER A 101 -24.29 -0.05 12.03
CA SER A 101 -24.98 -0.88 11.06
C SER A 101 -25.69 0.01 10.03
N THR A 102 -25.30 -0.01 8.75
CA THR A 102 -26.24 0.02 7.61
C THR A 102 -25.59 0.02 6.21
N SER A 103 -26.14 -0.87 5.36
CA SER A 103 -26.35 -0.73 3.91
C SER A 103 -25.18 -0.76 2.93
N TYR A 104 -24.09 -1.47 3.20
CA TYR A 104 -23.13 -1.78 2.14
C TYR A 104 -22.54 -3.19 2.33
N ASN A 105 -22.38 -3.94 1.22
CA ASN A 105 -21.72 -5.25 1.18
C ASN A 105 -20.20 -5.08 1.35
N LEU A 106 -19.76 -4.56 2.50
CA LEU A 106 -18.35 -4.47 2.82
C LEU A 106 -17.81 -5.87 3.12
N ALA A 107 -16.57 -6.09 2.73
CA ALA A 107 -15.83 -7.28 3.13
C ALA A 107 -15.64 -7.30 4.65
N ALA A 108 -15.58 -8.51 5.22
CA ALA A 108 -15.20 -8.68 6.62
C ALA A 108 -13.82 -8.07 6.86
N GLU A 109 -13.71 -7.29 7.94
CA GLU A 109 -12.45 -6.71 8.37
C GLU A 109 -11.64 -7.76 9.12
N TYR A 110 -10.41 -8.03 8.67
CA TYR A 110 -9.47 -8.92 9.34
C TYR A 110 -8.40 -8.07 10.01
N GLY A 111 -8.04 -8.43 11.24
CA GLY A 111 -6.93 -7.79 11.94
C GLY A 111 -5.59 -8.06 11.25
N GLU A 112 -4.65 -7.13 11.39
CA GLU A 112 -3.29 -7.24 10.82
C GLU A 112 -2.55 -8.48 11.35
N ASP A 113 -2.88 -8.92 12.57
CA ASP A 113 -2.30 -10.09 13.24
C ASP A 113 -2.89 -11.44 12.78
N PHE A 114 -3.90 -11.43 11.91
CA PHE A 114 -4.58 -12.65 11.45
C PHE A 114 -3.61 -13.72 10.91
N PRO A 115 -2.60 -13.40 10.06
CA PRO A 115 -1.65 -14.39 9.55
C PRO A 115 -0.79 -15.03 10.65
N VAL A 116 -0.46 -14.26 11.68
CA VAL A 116 0.38 -14.71 12.81
C VAL A 116 -0.41 -15.67 13.68
N ILE A 117 -1.62 -15.28 14.10
CA ILE A 117 -2.50 -16.10 14.93
C ILE A 117 -2.87 -17.40 14.21
N PHE A 118 -3.20 -17.31 12.92
CA PHE A 118 -3.54 -18.48 12.11
C PHE A 118 -2.41 -19.52 12.11
N ASN A 119 -1.17 -19.10 11.89
CA ASN A 119 -0.03 -20.01 11.85
C ASN A 119 0.27 -20.67 13.21
N ILE A 120 0.17 -19.89 14.30
CA ILE A 120 0.38 -20.43 15.65
C ILE A 120 -0.66 -21.51 15.96
N VAL A 121 -1.94 -21.24 15.70
CA VAL A 121 -3.03 -22.20 15.95
C VAL A 121 -2.91 -23.42 15.03
N LEU A 122 -2.57 -23.24 13.75
CA LEU A 122 -2.45 -24.33 12.78
C LEU A 122 -1.34 -25.31 13.19
N ILE A 123 -0.14 -24.81 13.46
CA ILE A 123 1.01 -25.68 13.80
C ILE A 123 0.77 -26.35 15.17
N LEU A 124 0.23 -25.61 16.14
CA LEU A 124 -0.10 -26.16 17.46
C LEU A 124 -1.14 -27.28 17.37
N SER A 125 -2.18 -27.11 16.56
CA SER A 125 -3.21 -28.12 16.35
C SER A 125 -2.62 -29.40 15.74
N ILE A 126 -1.78 -29.27 14.72
CA ILE A 126 -1.12 -30.42 14.07
C ILE A 126 -0.25 -31.19 15.07
N ILE A 127 0.59 -30.49 15.84
CA ILE A 127 1.46 -31.13 16.85
C ILE A 127 0.61 -31.85 17.89
N LEU A 128 -0.48 -31.23 18.36
CA LEU A 128 -1.35 -31.81 19.38
C LEU A 128 -2.07 -33.07 18.86
N ILE A 129 -2.56 -33.07 17.62
CA ILE A 129 -3.18 -34.25 17.00
C ILE A 129 -2.17 -35.39 16.88
N VAL A 130 -0.96 -35.10 16.39
CA VAL A 130 0.11 -36.11 16.27
C VAL A 130 0.50 -36.66 17.64
N ALA A 131 0.59 -35.82 18.68
CA ALA A 131 0.88 -36.26 20.03
C ALA A 131 -0.20 -37.20 20.60
N ILE A 132 -1.48 -36.89 20.38
CA ILE A 132 -2.60 -37.76 20.80
C ILE A 132 -2.50 -39.13 20.12
N ILE A 133 -2.25 -39.15 18.81
CA ILE A 133 -2.09 -40.40 18.06
C ILE A 133 -0.88 -41.19 18.59
N ALA A 134 0.26 -40.54 18.81
CA ALA A 134 1.46 -41.18 19.32
C ALA A 134 1.24 -41.82 20.70
N VAL A 135 0.57 -41.13 21.62
CA VAL A 135 0.23 -41.67 22.94
C VAL A 135 -0.76 -42.84 22.82
N SER A 136 -1.78 -42.71 21.96
CA SER A 136 -2.77 -43.77 21.73
C SER A 136 -2.12 -45.06 21.20
N VAL A 137 -1.24 -44.94 20.21
CA VAL A 137 -0.46 -46.06 19.67
C VAL A 137 0.46 -46.64 20.73
N SER A 138 1.15 -45.79 21.49
CA SER A 138 2.03 -46.26 22.57
C SER A 138 1.28 -47.09 23.61
N MET A 139 0.06 -46.69 23.99
CA MET A 139 -0.78 -47.47 24.90
C MET A 139 -1.28 -48.77 24.27
N ALA A 140 -1.67 -48.74 22.99
CA ALA A 140 -2.15 -49.92 22.29
C ALA A 140 -1.10 -51.04 22.17
N PHE A 141 0.18 -50.67 22.11
CA PHE A 141 1.30 -51.62 21.98
C PHE A 141 2.14 -51.77 23.26
N MET A 142 1.61 -51.42 24.43
CA MET A 142 2.27 -51.77 25.71
C MET A 142 2.23 -53.29 25.90
N ASP A 143 3.41 -53.92 25.91
CA ASP A 143 3.55 -55.34 26.29
C ASP A 143 3.25 -55.44 27.80
N PRO A 144 2.20 -56.16 28.22
CA PRO A 144 1.76 -56.21 29.63
C PRO A 144 2.72 -56.96 30.57
N GLY A 145 3.95 -57.23 30.14
CA GLY A 145 4.95 -57.95 30.90
C GLY A 145 4.76 -59.46 30.73
N ARG A 146 5.83 -60.12 30.26
CA ARG A 146 5.91 -61.58 30.13
C ARG A 146 6.15 -62.28 31.48
N ASP A 147 5.69 -61.71 32.58
CA ASP A 147 5.98 -62.26 33.89
C ASP A 147 5.03 -63.40 34.19
N SER A 148 5.62 -64.60 34.28
CA SER A 148 5.21 -65.92 34.80
C SER A 148 3.73 -66.35 34.84
N ILE A 149 2.77 -65.46 35.08
CA ILE A 149 1.33 -65.73 35.21
C ILE A 149 0.66 -65.99 33.86
N ILE A 150 1.00 -65.24 32.81
CA ILE A 150 0.42 -65.46 31.49
C ILE A 150 1.00 -66.73 30.85
N TYR A 151 2.29 -67.00 31.04
CA TYR A 151 2.96 -68.21 30.52
C TYR A 151 2.60 -69.49 31.28
N ARG A 152 2.30 -69.42 32.59
CA ARG A 152 1.78 -70.59 33.33
C ARG A 152 0.34 -70.94 32.96
N MET A 153 -0.44 -69.98 32.43
CA MET A 153 -1.83 -70.20 32.02
C MET A 153 -1.97 -70.64 30.56
N THR A 154 -1.04 -70.27 29.67
CA THR A 154 -1.14 -70.54 28.22
C THR A 154 -0.30 -71.73 27.72
N ASN A 155 0.61 -72.29 28.53
CA ASN A 155 1.29 -73.55 28.21
C ASN A 155 0.91 -74.66 29.20
N PRO A 156 -0.24 -75.34 29.04
CA PRO A 156 -0.51 -76.57 29.76
C PRO A 156 0.46 -77.62 29.22
N ARG A 157 1.55 -77.85 29.95
CA ARG A 157 2.55 -78.91 29.81
C ARG A 157 2.07 -80.06 28.90
N MET A 158 2.34 -79.98 27.59
CA MET A 158 2.04 -81.09 26.69
C MET A 158 3.07 -82.17 26.99
N LYS A 159 2.70 -83.15 27.81
CA LYS A 159 3.50 -84.35 28.01
C LYS A 159 3.63 -85.01 26.63
N LYS A 160 4.83 -84.96 26.06
CA LYS A 160 5.26 -85.92 25.05
C LYS A 160 5.51 -87.21 25.79
N ASP A 161 4.52 -88.09 25.78
CA ASP A 161 4.71 -89.46 26.22
C ASP A 161 5.53 -90.21 25.15
N GLN A 162 6.50 -91.00 25.62
CA GLN A 162 7.32 -91.94 24.85
C GLN A 162 6.48 -93.02 24.20
#